data_AF-A0A8H7TPE6-F1
#
_entry.id   AF-A0A8H7TPE6-F1
#
_cell.length_a   1.000
_cell.length_b   1.000
_cell.length_c   1.000
_cell.angle_alpha   90.00
_cell.angle_beta   90.00
_cell.angle_gamma   90.00
#
_symmetry.space_group_name_H-M   'P 1'
#
loop_
_entity.id
_entity.type
_entity.pdbx_description
1 polymer ?
#
loop_
_entity_poly.entity_id
_entity_poly.type
_entity_poly.pdbx_seq_one_letter_code
_entity_poly.pdbx_strand_id
1 'polypeptide(L)'
;MSSMASAKSPVILVVPGAFGTPSGFDKLLPYLKDAGLSTHPGAYPSCNPASPSTATCLGDITSLRDNVLLPLIKQSKDVVVLAHSYGGVVGGAAAKGLDKKTRGAQGLSGSVIGLIYVAGNITLEENPSSRQ
;
A
#
# COMPACT_ATOMS: atom_id res chain seq x y z
N MET A 1 21.00 -30.91 6.78
CA MET A 1 19.59 -30.47 6.78
C MET A 1 19.58 -28.95 6.82
N SER A 2 19.38 -28.30 5.68
CA SER A 2 19.34 -26.84 5.62
C SER A 2 18.04 -26.36 6.25
N SER A 3 18.14 -25.62 7.35
CA SER A 3 17.03 -24.90 7.95
C SER A 3 16.47 -23.93 6.90
N MET A 4 15.31 -24.24 6.33
CA MET A 4 14.47 -23.24 5.66
C MET A 4 14.13 -22.20 6.72
N ALA A 5 14.72 -21.00 6.62
CA ALA A 5 14.32 -19.88 7.44
C ALA A 5 12.80 -19.71 7.28
N SER A 6 12.06 -19.72 8.40
CA SER A 6 10.63 -19.45 8.40
C SER A 6 10.40 -18.10 7.71
N ALA A 7 9.84 -18.10 6.50
CA ALA A 7 9.54 -16.88 5.79
C ALA A 7 8.59 -16.04 6.66
N LYS A 8 8.97 -14.79 6.97
CA LYS A 8 8.11 -13.90 7.75
C LYS A 8 6.85 -13.60 6.93
N SER A 9 5.67 -13.80 7.52
CA SER A 9 4.40 -13.41 6.89
C SER A 9 4.41 -11.91 6.57
N PRO A 10 3.89 -11.52 5.40
CA PRO A 10 3.82 -10.11 5.03
C PRO A 10 2.81 -9.34 5.89
N VAL A 11 2.96 -8.03 5.93
CA VAL A 11 1.95 -7.11 6.45
C VAL A 11 0.97 -6.78 5.33
N ILE A 12 -0.33 -6.89 5.60
CA ILE A 12 -1.37 -6.43 4.70
C ILE A 12 -1.64 -4.95 4.99
N LEU A 13 -1.21 -4.06 4.11
CA LEU A 13 -1.53 -2.64 4.16
C LEU A 13 -2.91 -2.41 3.55
N VAL A 14 -3.90 -2.02 4.36
CA VAL A 14 -5.30 -1.85 3.94
C VAL A 14 -5.56 -0.40 3.55
N VAL A 15 -5.70 -0.14 2.25
CA VAL A 15 -5.87 1.19 1.67
C VAL A 15 -7.34 1.36 1.24
N PRO A 16 -8.11 2.27 1.88
CA PRO A 16 -9.52 2.46 1.59
C PRO A 16 -9.75 3.17 0.25
N GLY A 17 -11.03 3.31 -0.13
CA GLY A 17 -11.45 4.10 -1.28
C GLY A 17 -11.74 5.56 -0.93
N ALA A 18 -12.30 6.29 -1.90
CA ALA A 18 -12.73 7.68 -1.69
C ALA A 18 -13.79 7.76 -0.59
N PHE A 19 -13.73 8.81 0.24
CA PHE A 19 -14.63 9.04 1.39
C PHE A 19 -14.64 7.91 2.43
N GLY A 20 -13.66 7.00 2.37
CA GLY A 20 -13.52 5.89 3.31
C GLY A 20 -12.31 6.07 4.21
N THR A 21 -12.35 5.42 5.37
CA THR A 21 -11.21 5.29 6.28
C THR A 21 -10.82 3.82 6.40
N PRO A 22 -9.61 3.50 6.89
CA PRO A 22 -9.23 2.10 7.13
C PRO A 22 -10.20 1.34 8.06
N SER A 23 -10.90 2.03 8.96
CA SER A 23 -11.88 1.41 9.87
C SER A 23 -13.10 0.82 9.15
N GLY A 24 -13.34 1.18 7.89
CA GLY A 24 -14.33 0.50 7.04
C GLY A 24 -14.03 -0.99 6.84
N PHE A 25 -12.80 -1.44 7.13
CA PHE A 25 -12.36 -2.83 7.01
C PHE A 25 -12.27 -3.55 8.36
N ASP A 26 -12.73 -2.96 9.47
CA ASP A 26 -12.58 -3.56 10.81
C ASP A 26 -13.19 -4.96 10.91
N LYS A 27 -14.27 -5.23 10.16
CA LYS A 27 -14.90 -6.57 10.09
C LYS A 27 -14.04 -7.61 9.36
N LEU A 28 -13.11 -7.20 8.50
CA LEU A 28 -12.19 -8.08 7.78
C LEU A 28 -10.97 -8.47 8.64
N LEU A 29 -10.52 -7.58 9.52
CA LEU A 29 -9.24 -7.74 10.24
C LEU A 29 -9.16 -9.03 11.09
N PRO A 30 -10.23 -9.48 11.80
CA PRO A 30 -10.18 -10.73 12.56
C PRO A 30 -9.87 -11.95 11.69
N TYR A 31 -10.47 -12.04 10.50
CA TYR A 31 -10.24 -13.16 9.58
C TYR A 31 -8.79 -13.19 9.05
N LEU A 32 -8.21 -12.02 8.76
CA LEU A 32 -6.81 -11.94 8.35
C LEU A 32 -5.87 -12.32 9.51
N LYS A 33 -6.19 -11.88 10.73
CA LYS A 33 -5.44 -12.25 11.93
C LYS A 33 -5.49 -13.76 12.20
N ASP A 34 -6.66 -14.38 12.10
CA ASP A 34 -6.84 -15.82 12.29
C ASP A 34 -6.10 -16.63 11.22
N ALA A 35 -5.92 -16.07 10.02
CA ALA A 35 -5.06 -16.61 8.97
C ALA A 35 -3.55 -16.36 9.19
N GLY A 36 -3.15 -15.78 10.33
CA GLY A 36 -1.75 -15.49 10.66
C GLY A 36 -1.16 -14.28 9.94
N LEU A 37 -2.00 -13.40 9.39
CA LEU A 37 -1.58 -12.18 8.69
C LEU A 37 -1.75 -10.97 9.60
N SER A 38 -0.68 -10.19 9.73
CA SER A 38 -0.77 -8.86 10.37
C SER A 38 -1.28 -7.83 9.39
N THR A 39 -2.09 -6.88 9.85
CA THR A 39 -2.63 -5.80 9.04
C THR A 39 -2.10 -4.44 9.51
N HIS A 40 -2.04 -3.47 8.60
CA HIS A 40 -1.74 -2.07 8.93
C HIS A 40 -2.73 -1.15 8.22
N PRO A 41 -3.27 -0.12 8.90
CA PRO A 41 -4.15 0.86 8.25
C PRO A 41 -3.37 1.73 7.27
N GLY A 42 -3.87 1.90 6.05
CA GLY A 42 -3.31 2.75 5.00
C GLY A 42 -4.09 4.05 4.83
N ALA A 43 -4.07 4.91 5.85
CA ALA A 43 -4.75 6.21 5.79
C ALA A 43 -3.98 7.23 4.93
N TYR A 44 -4.72 8.12 4.29
CA TYR A 44 -4.20 9.26 3.53
C TYR A 44 -5.14 10.49 3.69
N PRO A 45 -4.68 11.72 3.40
CA PRO A 45 -5.39 12.96 3.70
C PRO A 45 -6.84 13.04 3.19
N SER A 46 -7.13 12.56 1.97
CA SER A 46 -8.47 12.63 1.39
C SER A 46 -9.47 11.57 1.89
N CYS A 47 -9.06 10.65 2.78
CA CYS A 47 -9.98 9.70 3.42
C CYS A 47 -11.13 10.40 4.16
N ASN A 48 -10.83 11.51 4.85
CA ASN A 48 -11.80 12.33 5.58
C ASN A 48 -11.23 13.75 5.83
N PRO A 49 -11.03 14.56 4.77
CA PRO A 49 -10.35 15.84 4.91
C PRO A 49 -11.27 16.89 5.55
N ALA A 50 -10.73 17.68 6.49
CA ALA A 50 -11.44 18.83 7.04
C ALA A 50 -11.75 19.90 5.98
N SER A 51 -10.90 20.00 4.94
CA SER A 51 -11.10 20.86 3.77
C SER A 51 -10.96 20.04 2.49
N PRO A 52 -12.06 19.52 1.92
CA PRO A 52 -12.01 18.69 0.71
C PRO A 52 -11.38 19.39 -0.51
N SER A 53 -11.42 20.73 -0.57
CA SER A 53 -10.87 21.52 -1.68
C SER A 53 -9.35 21.45 -1.79
N THR A 54 -8.64 21.02 -0.75
CA THR A 54 -7.17 20.89 -0.75
C THR A 54 -6.70 19.47 -1.03
N ALA A 55 -7.64 18.51 -1.16
CA ALA A 55 -7.30 17.13 -1.44
C ALA A 55 -6.74 16.98 -2.85
N THR A 56 -5.58 16.35 -2.98
CA THR A 56 -4.96 16.05 -4.28
C THR A 56 -4.50 14.61 -4.31
N CYS A 57 -4.61 13.98 -5.49
CA CYS A 57 -4.16 12.61 -5.68
C CYS A 57 -2.67 12.46 -5.37
N LEU A 58 -1.84 13.42 -5.81
CA LEU A 58 -0.41 13.40 -5.49
C LEU A 58 -0.17 13.52 -3.98
N GLY A 59 -0.91 14.38 -3.27
CA GLY A 59 -0.81 14.50 -1.81
C GLY A 59 -1.15 13.20 -1.08
N ASP A 60 -2.17 12.48 -1.54
CA ASP A 60 -2.53 11.18 -0.98
C ASP A 60 -1.46 10.12 -1.23
N ILE A 61 -0.93 10.07 -2.46
CA ILE A 61 0.15 9.15 -2.85
C ILE A 61 1.39 9.39 -2.00
N THR A 62 1.85 10.63 -1.92
CA THR A 62 3.04 11.00 -1.14
C THR A 62 2.83 10.71 0.34
N SER A 63 1.67 11.06 0.91
CA SER A 63 1.40 10.80 2.32
C SER A 63 1.35 9.31 2.64
N LEU A 64 0.64 8.50 1.85
CA LEU A 64 0.59 7.05 2.06
C LEU A 64 1.98 6.42 1.93
N ARG A 65 2.76 6.86 0.93
CA ARG A 65 4.12 6.37 0.71
C ARG A 65 5.02 6.69 1.90
N ASP A 66 5.12 7.97 2.27
CA ASP A 66 6.16 8.45 3.17
C ASP A 66 5.82 8.20 4.63
N ASN A 67 4.54 8.30 5.00
CA ASN A 67 4.10 8.21 6.38
C ASN A 67 3.64 6.81 6.79
N VAL A 68 3.35 5.92 5.82
CA VAL A 68 2.80 4.59 6.12
C VAL A 68 3.65 3.47 5.51
N LEU A 69 3.83 3.47 4.18
CA LEU A 69 4.46 2.35 3.50
C LEU A 69 5.97 2.27 3.74
N LEU A 70 6.70 3.39 3.62
CA LEU A 70 8.14 3.43 3.86
C LEU A 70 8.52 3.08 5.31
N PRO A 71 7.81 3.54 6.36
CA PRO A 71 8.05 3.10 7.73
C PRO A 71 7.95 1.58 7.93
N LEU A 72 6.99 0.91 7.29
CA LEU A 72 6.87 -0.56 7.34
C LEU A 72 8.06 -1.24 6.65
N ILE A 73 8.42 -0.77 5.46
CA ILE A 73 9.53 -1.33 4.68
C ILE A 73 10.89 -1.12 5.39
N LYS A 74 11.10 0.04 6.03
CA LYS A 74 12.31 0.35 6.82
C LYS A 74 12.48 -0.58 8.03
N GLN A 75 11.41 -1.22 8.51
CA GLN A 75 11.46 -2.27 9.52
C GLN A 75 11.74 -3.66 8.91
N SER A 76 12.25 -3.70 7.68
CA SER A 76 12.52 -4.93 6.91
C SER A 76 11.28 -5.83 6.72
N LYS A 77 10.08 -5.24 6.70
CA LYS A 77 8.84 -5.98 6.47
C LYS A 77 8.53 -6.08 4.98
N ASP A 78 8.10 -7.25 4.55
CA ASP A 78 7.43 -7.41 3.27
C ASP A 78 5.96 -7.00 3.43
N VAL A 79 5.44 -6.28 2.43
CA VAL A 79 4.12 -5.67 2.45
C VAL A 79 3.32 -6.13 1.23
N VAL A 80 2.07 -6.50 1.44
CA VAL A 80 1.05 -6.63 0.40
C VAL A 80 0.10 -5.45 0.55
N VAL A 81 -0.11 -4.68 -0.50
CA VAL A 81 -1.06 -3.56 -0.49
C VAL A 81 -2.42 -4.07 -0.94
N LEU A 82 -3.40 -4.06 -0.06
CA LEU A 82 -4.81 -4.31 -0.38
C LEU A 82 -5.49 -2.96 -0.61
N ALA A 83 -5.86 -2.69 -1.86
CA ALA A 83 -6.31 -1.40 -2.32
C ALA A 83 -7.75 -1.46 -2.85
N HIS A 84 -8.66 -0.71 -2.24
CA HIS A 84 -10.06 -0.68 -2.63
C HIS A 84 -10.42 0.59 -3.41
N SER A 85 -11.14 0.47 -4.52
CA SER A 85 -11.64 1.61 -5.32
C SER A 85 -10.54 2.64 -5.62
N TYR A 86 -10.74 3.91 -5.24
CA TYR A 86 -9.74 4.98 -5.36
C TYR A 86 -8.39 4.66 -4.71
N GLY A 87 -8.38 3.84 -3.67
CA GLY A 87 -7.15 3.33 -3.04
C GLY A 87 -6.25 2.58 -4.01
N GLY A 88 -6.78 2.08 -5.13
CA GLY A 88 -5.97 1.52 -6.22
C GLY A 88 -5.02 2.53 -6.84
N VAL A 89 -5.48 3.77 -7.06
CA VAL A 89 -4.64 4.87 -7.57
C VAL A 89 -3.56 5.21 -6.55
N VAL A 90 -3.98 5.42 -5.30
CA VAL A 90 -3.09 5.86 -4.21
C VAL A 90 -2.07 4.77 -3.86
N GLY A 91 -2.54 3.58 -3.56
CA GLY A 91 -1.73 2.43 -3.14
C GLY A 91 -0.81 1.92 -4.24
N GLY A 92 -1.30 1.85 -5.50
CA GLY A 92 -0.50 1.44 -6.64
C GLY A 92 0.67 2.40 -6.90
N ALA A 93 0.40 3.70 -6.97
CA ALA A 93 1.44 4.71 -7.16
C ALA A 93 2.40 4.82 -5.96
N ALA A 94 1.87 4.72 -4.72
CA ALA A 94 2.70 4.73 -3.52
C ALA A 94 3.68 3.55 -3.45
N ALA A 95 3.38 2.41 -4.07
CA ALA A 95 4.24 1.24 -4.12
C ALA A 95 5.38 1.32 -5.15
N LYS A 96 5.39 2.32 -6.04
CA LYS A 96 6.33 2.39 -7.17
C LYS A 96 7.81 2.30 -6.73
N GLY A 97 8.57 1.42 -7.38
CA GLY A 97 10.00 1.21 -7.12
C GLY A 97 10.32 0.57 -5.77
N LEU A 98 9.31 0.08 -5.05
CA LEU A 98 9.48 -0.59 -3.76
C LEU A 98 9.41 -2.12 -3.86
N ASP A 99 9.39 -2.67 -5.08
CA ASP A 99 9.34 -4.10 -5.31
C ASP A 99 10.65 -4.80 -4.91
N LYS A 100 10.53 -6.12 -4.69
CA LYS A 100 11.63 -6.97 -4.22
C LYS A 100 12.82 -7.01 -5.16
N LYS A 101 12.60 -6.95 -6.48
CA LYS A 101 13.69 -6.97 -7.46
C LYS A 101 14.46 -5.65 -7.41
N THR A 102 13.76 -4.52 -7.45
CA THR A 102 14.37 -3.18 -7.41
C THR A 102 15.15 -2.95 -6.12
N ARG A 103 14.57 -3.30 -4.96
CA ARG A 103 15.20 -3.10 -3.66
C ARG A 103 16.31 -4.12 -3.37
N GLY A 104 16.11 -5.38 -3.77
CA GLY A 104 17.12 -6.43 -3.62
C GLY A 104 18.40 -6.13 -4.41
N ALA A 105 18.28 -5.54 -5.61
CA ALA A 105 19.43 -5.08 -6.39
C ALA A 105 20.27 -3.99 -5.67
N GLN A 106 19.68 -3.29 -4.70
CA GLN A 106 20.34 -2.29 -3.87
C GLN A 106 20.81 -2.85 -2.51
N GLY A 107 20.67 -4.15 -2.27
CA GLY A 107 20.98 -4.78 -0.98
C GLY A 107 20.01 -4.40 0.14
N LEU A 108 18.84 -3.84 -0.18
CA LEU A 108 17.86 -3.39 0.79
C LEU A 108 16.86 -4.51 1.13
N SER A 109 16.51 -4.62 2.41
CA SER A 109 15.49 -5.52 2.92
C SER A 109 14.12 -4.83 3.07
N GLY A 110 13.06 -5.65 3.18
CA GLY A 110 11.66 -5.22 3.14
C GLY A 110 11.25 -4.77 1.74
N SER A 111 10.05 -5.10 1.28
CA SER A 111 9.59 -4.77 -0.07
C SER A 111 8.07 -4.78 -0.17
N VAL A 112 7.52 -4.14 -1.19
CA VAL A 112 6.17 -4.46 -1.66
C VAL A 112 6.26 -5.73 -2.49
N ILE A 113 5.61 -6.80 -2.04
CA ILE A 113 5.67 -8.11 -2.67
C ILE A 113 4.38 -8.49 -3.42
N GLY A 114 3.34 -7.67 -3.30
CA GLY A 114 2.08 -7.87 -4.00
C GLY A 114 1.13 -6.69 -3.87
N LEU A 115 0.24 -6.56 -4.85
CA LEU A 115 -0.88 -5.62 -4.85
C LEU A 115 -2.16 -6.43 -5.07
N ILE A 116 -3.16 -6.19 -4.22
CA ILE A 116 -4.50 -6.78 -4.35
C ILE A 116 -5.47 -5.63 -4.59
N TYR A 117 -6.13 -5.61 -5.74
CA TYR A 117 -7.12 -4.60 -6.08
C TYR A 117 -8.52 -5.16 -5.84
N VAL A 118 -9.32 -4.47 -5.02
CA VAL A 118 -10.72 -4.82 -4.73
C VAL A 118 -11.60 -3.73 -5.29
N ALA A 119 -12.33 -4.02 -6.38
CA ALA A 119 -13.06 -2.99 -7.13
C ALA A 119 -12.21 -1.73 -7.41
N GLY A 120 -10.89 -1.92 -7.59
CA GLY A 120 -9.89 -0.88 -7.56
C GLY A 120 -9.61 -0.24 -8.91
N ASN A 121 -9.31 1.05 -8.90
CA ASN A 121 -8.86 1.76 -10.09
C ASN A 121 -7.38 1.45 -10.35
N ILE A 122 -7.05 1.04 -11.56
CA ILE A 122 -5.66 0.88 -12.02
C ILE A 122 -5.39 2.01 -13.00
N THR A 123 -4.48 2.90 -12.64
CA THR A 123 -4.08 4.02 -13.50
C THR A 123 -2.76 3.70 -14.18
N LEU A 124 -2.68 4.04 -15.47
CA LEU A 124 -1.42 4.02 -16.19
C LEU A 124 -0.55 5.17 -15.70
N GLU A 125 0.76 4.96 -15.73
CA GLU A 125 1.70 6.06 -15.61
C GLU A 125 1.51 7.00 -16.81
N GLU A 126 1.50 8.31 -16.57
CA GLU A 126 1.49 9.28 -17.66
C GLU A 126 2.72 9.03 -18.53
N ASN A 127 2.50 8.78 -19.82
CA ASN A 127 3.56 8.77 -20.80
C ASN A 127 3.82 10.24 -21.21
N PRO A 128 4.98 10.84 -20.91
CA PRO A 128 5.24 12.24 -21.26
C PRO A 128 5.09 12.53 -22.76
N SER A 129 5.19 11.51 -23.61
CA SER A 129 5.04 11.63 -25.07
C SER A 129 3.59 11.62 -25.58
N SER A 130 2.59 11.35 -24.73
CA SER A 130 1.18 11.32 -25.16
C SER A 130 0.45 12.66 -25.05
N ARG A 131 1.13 13.75 -24.68
CA ARG A 131 0.60 15.14 -24.73
C ARG A 131 1.03 15.87 -26.00
N GLN A 132 0.91 15.22 -27.16
CA GLN A 132 0.99 15.89 -28.47
C GLN A 132 -0.40 16.20 -28.99
#